data_AF-A0A2D4KP53-F1
#
_entry.id   AF-A0A2D4KP53-F1
#
_cell.length_a   1.000
_cell.length_b   1.000
_cell.length_c   1.000
_cell.angle_alpha   90.00
_cell.angle_beta   90.00
_cell.angle_gamma   90.00
#
_symmetry.space_group_name_H-M   'P 1'
#
loop_
_entity.id
_entity.type
_entity.pdbx_description
1 polymer ?
#
loop_
_entity_poly.entity_id
_entity_poly.type
_entity_poly.pdbx_seq_one_letter_code
_entity_poly.pdbx_strand_id
1 'polypeptide(L)'
;CWICIRGLVYNVTPYMEYHPGGEDELMKAAGTDGTDLFDQVHRWVNYESMLKECLVGRIALKPAASLKEICLPVTEENRILNGIVPKKNVLDDSSKEIVPSYDWFQTQDSVTVVIYTKQKDMNSESVIADIQECTLRGEIIVKDFSYLIHVELSYAVYEDMIVQISEKVGKVEFVLKKKENLSWKKLGQPLKNHNSFVKCTDRGLYYRKCKLLSKTNVTHDTRLFCVELPPGTHLQVPVGHHLYLKQTITGTEIVKPYTPVLSCLVSPFKIPSSNDKAQIFFMIKIYPGGLFTPVLDTLQIGDYISLSNPEGIFRKSQLEDVEDLLLLAGGTGFTPMVKLLNYALSNSATLRAVKMMFFNKTEDDILWKSQLEQLALKDMRFDIQFVLSEPKKEWPGKQGKISPSLLSEFVKRSKPESKILICICGPLPFMEQGIQLLKTLGHSGNDVHCFTT
;
A
#
# COMPACT_ATOMS: atom_id res chain seq x y z
N CYS A 1 8.36 31.63 21.87
CA CYS A 1 9.15 30.95 20.84
C CYS A 1 8.22 30.17 19.91
N TRP A 2 8.45 30.22 18.60
CA TRP A 2 7.76 29.39 17.62
C TRP A 2 8.75 28.50 16.85
N ILE A 3 8.31 27.34 16.38
CA ILE A 3 9.12 26.43 15.54
C ILE A 3 8.23 25.92 14.41
N CYS A 4 8.77 25.84 13.19
CA CYS A 4 8.11 25.14 12.09
C CYS A 4 8.58 23.67 12.04
N ILE A 5 7.64 22.73 11.98
CA ILE A 5 7.90 21.30 11.80
C ILE A 5 7.01 20.80 10.67
N ARG A 6 7.63 20.36 9.57
CA ARG A 6 6.98 19.87 8.34
C ARG A 6 5.91 20.83 7.81
N GLY A 7 6.22 22.12 7.79
CA GLY A 7 5.34 23.18 7.28
C GLY A 7 4.25 23.66 8.24
N LEU A 8 4.16 23.11 9.46
CA LEU A 8 3.26 23.55 10.52
C LEU A 8 4.02 24.37 11.55
N VAL A 9 3.51 25.55 11.89
CA VAL A 9 4.08 26.47 12.88
C VAL A 9 3.42 26.24 14.23
N TYR A 10 4.24 25.98 15.25
CA TYR A 10 3.81 25.78 16.63
C TYR A 10 4.38 26.88 17.53
N ASN A 11 3.57 27.43 18.42
CA ASN A 11 4.01 28.22 19.56
C ASN A 11 4.38 27.26 20.70
N VAL A 12 5.64 26.84 20.74
CA VAL A 12 6.13 25.85 21.70
C VAL A 12 6.43 26.42 23.08
N THR A 13 6.25 27.73 23.29
CA THR A 13 6.51 28.39 24.60
C THR A 13 5.83 27.68 25.79
N PRO A 14 4.54 27.30 25.71
CA PRO A 14 3.86 26.62 26.82
C PRO A 14 4.35 25.18 27.05
N TYR A 15 5.09 24.61 26.10
CA TYR A 15 5.57 23.23 26.11
C TYR A 15 7.04 23.11 26.54
N MET A 16 7.76 24.22 26.66
CA MET A 16 9.21 24.23 26.92
C MET A 16 9.60 23.49 28.20
N GLU A 17 8.90 23.76 29.30
CA GLU A 17 9.14 23.12 30.61
C GLU A 17 8.82 21.61 30.62
N TYR A 18 8.06 21.11 29.63
CA TYR A 18 7.63 19.72 29.53
C TYR A 18 8.47 18.89 28.55
N HIS A 19 9.39 19.52 27.81
CA HIS A 19 10.21 18.84 26.83
C HIS A 19 11.27 17.96 27.52
N PRO A 20 11.31 16.64 27.26
CA PRO A 20 12.25 15.73 27.95
C PRO A 20 13.73 16.03 27.73
N GLY A 21 14.08 16.73 26.65
CA GLY A 21 15.44 17.20 26.37
C GLY A 21 15.80 18.55 26.99
N GLY A 22 14.88 19.19 27.73
CA GLY A 22 15.04 20.54 28.27
C GLY A 22 14.76 21.66 27.27
N GLU A 23 14.73 22.90 27.78
CA GLU A 23 14.41 24.11 27.00
C GLU A 23 15.50 24.45 25.97
N ASP A 24 16.77 24.25 26.33
CA ASP A 24 17.93 24.55 25.48
C ASP A 24 17.89 23.81 24.14
N GLU A 25 17.38 22.57 24.14
CA GLU A 25 17.23 21.76 22.92
C GLU A 25 16.15 22.33 21.99
N LEU A 26 15.04 22.84 22.53
CA LEU A 26 14.01 23.51 21.73
C LEU A 26 14.49 24.85 21.20
N MET A 27 15.33 25.56 21.97
CA MET A 27 15.85 26.86 21.58
C MET A 27 16.76 26.81 20.34
N LYS A 28 17.35 25.65 20.00
CA LYS A 28 18.16 25.46 18.78
C LYS A 28 17.37 25.68 17.49
N ALA A 29 16.06 25.45 17.49
CA ALA A 29 15.18 25.64 16.34
C ALA A 29 14.19 26.82 16.53
N ALA A 30 14.42 27.66 17.55
CA ALA A 30 13.58 28.80 17.85
C ALA A 30 13.53 29.80 16.68
N GLY A 31 12.33 30.09 16.19
CA GLY A 31 12.09 31.07 15.13
C GLY A 31 12.47 30.60 13.73
N THR A 32 12.70 29.30 13.53
CA THR A 32 13.12 28.72 12.24
C THR A 32 12.29 27.50 11.86
N ASP A 33 12.55 26.95 10.67
CA ASP A 33 12.11 25.60 10.31
C ASP A 33 13.05 24.57 10.95
N GLY A 34 12.54 23.91 11.99
CA GLY A 34 13.23 22.92 12.79
C GLY A 34 13.03 21.49 12.30
N THR A 35 12.44 21.28 11.11
CA THR A 35 12.08 19.94 10.61
C THR A 35 13.26 18.98 10.61
N ASP A 36 14.41 19.41 10.09
CA ASP A 36 15.60 18.54 10.00
C ASP A 36 16.15 18.16 11.37
N LEU A 37 16.12 19.10 12.33
CA LEU A 37 16.56 18.86 13.70
C LEU A 37 15.57 17.91 14.43
N PHE A 38 14.28 18.13 14.22
CA PHE A 38 13.23 17.28 14.74
C PHE A 38 13.34 15.85 14.17
N ASP A 39 13.60 15.69 12.87
CA ASP A 39 13.67 14.38 12.21
C ASP A 39 14.96 13.60 12.51
N GLN A 40 15.97 14.23 13.10
CA GLN A 40 17.18 13.55 13.57
C GLN A 40 16.95 12.84 14.91
N VAL A 41 16.18 13.47 15.81
CA VAL A 41 16.06 13.02 17.21
C VAL A 41 14.68 12.45 17.51
N HIS A 42 13.64 13.02 16.91
CA HIS A 42 12.23 12.81 17.28
C HIS A 42 11.37 12.37 16.09
N ARG A 43 11.96 11.80 15.04
CA ARG A 43 11.25 11.39 13.81
C ARG A 43 9.97 10.58 14.05
N TRP A 44 9.98 9.76 15.09
CA TRP A 44 8.92 8.82 15.46
C TRP A 44 7.94 9.37 16.50
N VAL A 45 8.17 10.59 17.00
CA VAL A 45 7.32 11.23 18.01
C VAL A 45 6.11 11.85 17.34
N ASN A 46 4.92 11.57 17.88
CA ASN A 46 3.67 12.17 17.42
C ASN A 46 3.52 13.61 17.93
N TYR A 47 4.34 14.52 17.40
CA TYR A 47 4.33 15.93 17.78
C TYR A 47 3.01 16.63 17.42
N GLU A 48 2.29 16.16 16.39
CA GLU A 48 0.99 16.74 16.00
C GLU A 48 -0.06 16.54 17.11
N SER A 49 -0.05 15.39 17.78
CA SER A 49 -0.93 15.15 18.93
C SER A 49 -0.43 15.85 20.19
N MET A 50 0.89 15.89 20.42
CA MET A 50 1.47 16.46 21.64
C MET A 50 1.42 17.99 21.66
N LEU A 51 1.62 18.63 20.50
CA LEU A 51 1.65 20.08 20.32
C LEU A 51 0.35 20.61 19.70
N LYS A 52 -0.73 19.83 19.75
CA LYS A 52 -2.02 20.19 19.14
C LYS A 52 -2.51 21.57 19.59
N GLU A 53 -2.48 21.82 20.90
CA GLU A 53 -2.91 23.10 21.50
C GLU A 53 -1.88 24.23 21.28
N CYS A 54 -0.67 23.89 20.82
CA CYS A 54 0.38 24.83 20.46
C CYS A 54 0.36 25.21 18.97
N LEU A 55 -0.51 24.62 18.15
CA LEU A 55 -0.54 24.86 16.70
C LEU A 55 -1.01 26.29 16.39
N VAL A 56 -0.18 27.05 15.67
CA VAL A 56 -0.50 28.42 15.21
C VAL A 56 -1.05 28.41 13.80
N GLY A 57 -0.51 27.57 12.90
CA GLY A 57 -0.96 27.51 11.51
C GLY A 57 0.05 26.86 10.57
N ARG A 58 -0.07 27.13 9.27
CA ARG A 58 0.88 26.65 8.23
C ARG A 58 1.66 27.82 7.66
N ILE A 59 2.93 27.58 7.27
CA ILE A 59 3.70 28.58 6.51
C ILE A 59 3.01 28.84 5.17
N ALA A 60 2.76 30.12 4.87
CA ALA A 60 2.26 30.53 3.57
C ALA A 60 3.40 30.54 2.54
N LEU A 61 3.26 29.78 1.46
CA LEU A 61 4.14 29.91 0.30
C LEU A 61 3.80 31.20 -0.43
N LYS A 62 4.75 32.13 -0.50
CA LYS A 62 4.60 33.36 -1.29
C LYS A 62 4.39 32.98 -2.77
N PRO A 63 3.34 33.47 -3.44
CA PRO A 63 3.27 33.40 -4.90
C PRO A 63 4.45 34.18 -5.48
N ALA A 64 5.14 33.60 -6.46
CA ALA A 64 6.16 34.31 -7.23
C ALA A 64 5.51 35.55 -7.86
N ALA A 65 6.12 36.72 -7.63
CA ALA A 65 5.63 37.99 -8.12
C ALA A 65 5.56 37.99 -9.66
N SER A 66 4.35 38.26 -10.16
CA SER A 66 4.05 38.50 -11.57
C SER A 66 4.87 39.67 -12.11
N LEU A 67 5.68 39.41 -13.14
CA LEU A 67 6.27 40.45 -13.97
C LEU A 67 5.14 41.26 -14.64
N LYS A 68 5.19 42.58 -14.48
CA LYS A 68 4.30 43.54 -15.15
C LYS A 68 4.57 43.52 -16.65
N GLU A 69 3.59 43.14 -17.45
CA GLU A 69 3.52 43.55 -18.86
C GLU A 69 2.53 44.71 -19.02
N ILE A 70 3.00 45.70 -19.77
CA ILE A 70 2.36 46.97 -20.06
C ILE A 70 1.39 46.74 -21.24
N CYS A 71 0.12 47.13 -21.07
CA CYS A 71 -0.86 47.18 -22.16
C CYS A 71 -0.54 48.32 -23.14
N LEU A 72 -0.50 48.02 -24.44
CA LEU A 72 -0.87 48.93 -25.54
C LEU A 72 -1.48 48.11 -26.71
N PRO A 73 -2.31 48.74 -27.57
CA PRO A 73 -3.58 48.16 -27.99
C PRO A 73 -3.58 47.45 -29.35
N VAL A 74 -4.63 46.65 -29.52
CA VAL A 74 -5.03 45.88 -30.71
C VAL A 74 -5.26 46.78 -31.93
N THR A 75 -4.72 46.39 -33.08
CA THR A 75 -5.26 46.74 -34.41
C THR A 75 -5.38 45.48 -35.26
N GLU A 76 -6.47 45.45 -36.04
CA GLU A 76 -7.03 44.35 -36.82
C GLU A 76 -6.17 43.90 -38.02
N GLU A 77 -6.50 42.68 -38.49
CA GLU A 77 -6.86 42.31 -39.88
C GLU A 77 -6.08 41.17 -40.58
N ASN A 78 -6.89 40.24 -41.13
CA ASN A 78 -6.74 39.43 -42.35
C ASN A 78 -5.86 38.14 -42.41
N ARG A 79 -6.61 37.02 -42.51
CA ARG A 79 -6.57 35.89 -43.48
C ARG A 79 -5.22 35.41 -44.09
N ILE A 80 -5.04 34.07 -44.09
CA ILE A 80 -4.79 33.15 -45.25
C ILE A 80 -3.89 31.95 -44.85
N LEU A 81 -4.25 30.76 -45.37
CA LEU A 81 -3.54 29.47 -45.31
C LEU A 81 -2.14 29.47 -45.98
N ASN A 82 -1.16 28.81 -45.36
CA ASN A 82 -0.42 27.62 -45.86
C ASN A 82 0.92 27.47 -45.12
N GLY A 83 1.28 26.23 -44.81
CA GLY A 83 2.42 25.90 -43.96
C GLY A 83 3.79 26.22 -44.55
N ILE A 84 4.73 26.48 -43.66
CA ILE A 84 6.16 26.11 -43.72
C ILE A 84 6.63 26.01 -42.26
N VAL A 85 7.24 24.86 -41.93
CA VAL A 85 7.93 24.60 -40.65
C VAL A 85 9.28 25.33 -40.64
N PRO A 86 9.66 26.02 -39.55
CA PRO A 86 11.07 26.28 -39.26
C PRO A 86 11.60 25.27 -38.23
N LYS A 87 12.76 24.71 -38.56
CA LYS A 87 13.52 23.74 -37.76
C LYS A 87 13.95 24.32 -36.40
N LYS A 88 13.75 23.49 -35.37
CA LYS A 88 14.55 23.26 -34.16
C LYS A 88 15.67 24.26 -33.86
N ASN A 89 15.48 25.03 -32.78
CA ASN A 89 16.54 25.23 -31.80
C ASN A 89 16.39 24.16 -30.72
N VAL A 90 17.38 23.27 -30.65
CA VAL A 90 17.47 22.17 -29.70
C VAL A 90 17.87 22.75 -28.34
N LEU A 91 16.90 22.86 -27.45
CA LEU A 91 17.10 22.84 -26.01
C LEU A 91 16.24 21.69 -25.48
N ASP A 92 16.88 20.85 -24.69
CA ASP A 92 16.48 19.53 -24.23
C ASP A 92 15.07 19.53 -23.58
N ASP A 93 14.06 18.99 -24.28
CA ASP A 93 12.70 18.79 -23.78
C ASP A 93 12.67 17.54 -22.89
N SER A 94 13.10 17.71 -21.64
CA SER A 94 12.95 16.69 -20.62
C SER A 94 11.51 16.70 -20.08
N SER A 95 10.70 15.80 -20.67
CA SER A 95 9.42 15.26 -20.18
C SER A 95 8.30 16.24 -19.82
N LYS A 96 7.41 16.53 -20.78
CA LYS A 96 6.01 16.87 -20.45
C LYS A 96 5.41 15.71 -19.65
N GLU A 97 5.15 15.90 -18.35
CA GLU A 97 4.40 14.92 -17.55
C GLU A 97 3.05 14.65 -18.22
N ILE A 98 2.83 13.41 -18.63
CA ILE A 98 1.59 12.99 -19.25
C ILE A 98 0.57 12.80 -18.12
N VAL A 99 -0.19 13.85 -17.82
CA VAL A 99 -1.20 13.84 -16.77
C VAL A 99 -2.44 13.07 -17.25
N PRO A 100 -3.00 12.16 -16.44
CA PRO A 100 -4.27 11.52 -16.73
C PRO A 100 -5.41 12.54 -16.92
N SER A 101 -6.40 12.17 -17.73
CA SER A 101 -7.61 12.97 -17.93
C SER A 101 -8.84 12.09 -17.82
N TYR A 102 -10.01 12.69 -17.64
CA TYR A 102 -11.26 11.94 -17.65
C TYR A 102 -12.34 12.62 -18.50
N ASP A 103 -13.31 11.84 -18.93
CA ASP A 103 -14.54 12.27 -19.58
C ASP A 103 -15.70 11.39 -19.09
N TRP A 104 -16.93 11.69 -19.46
CA TRP A 104 -18.08 10.85 -19.14
C TRP A 104 -19.14 10.91 -20.23
N PHE A 105 -19.90 9.83 -20.34
CA PHE A 105 -21.07 9.75 -21.20
C PHE A 105 -22.17 8.95 -20.51
N GLN A 106 -23.36 8.91 -21.09
CA GLN A 106 -24.48 8.18 -20.53
C GLN A 106 -25.30 7.50 -21.63
N THR A 107 -25.94 6.40 -21.26
CA THR A 107 -27.02 5.78 -22.03
C THR A 107 -28.36 6.08 -21.35
N GLN A 108 -29.43 5.43 -21.80
CA GLN A 108 -30.73 5.51 -21.14
C GLN A 108 -30.67 5.01 -19.68
N ASP A 109 -29.88 3.97 -19.41
CA ASP A 109 -29.86 3.19 -18.16
C ASP A 109 -28.52 3.24 -17.40
N SER A 110 -27.47 3.85 -17.97
CA SER A 110 -26.14 3.90 -17.34
C SER A 110 -25.45 5.26 -17.50
N VAL A 111 -24.48 5.49 -16.61
CA VAL A 111 -23.50 6.58 -16.69
C VAL A 111 -22.11 5.95 -16.67
N THR A 112 -21.26 6.31 -17.62
CA THR A 112 -19.89 5.80 -17.71
C THR A 112 -18.91 6.95 -17.51
N VAL A 113 -18.04 6.83 -16.52
CA VAL A 113 -16.90 7.72 -16.31
C VAL A 113 -15.67 7.05 -16.89
N VAL A 114 -15.01 7.71 -17.84
CA VAL A 114 -13.84 7.20 -18.57
C VAL A 114 -12.60 7.97 -18.13
N ILE A 115 -11.58 7.26 -17.67
CA ILE A 115 -10.28 7.82 -17.31
C ILE A 115 -9.24 7.35 -18.33
N TYR A 116 -8.55 8.30 -18.93
CA TYR A 116 -7.43 8.09 -19.84
C TYR A 116 -6.12 8.29 -19.06
N THR A 117 -5.51 7.20 -18.61
CA THR A 117 -4.27 7.21 -17.82
C THR A 117 -3.04 7.55 -18.67
N LYS A 118 -3.14 7.34 -19.99
CA LYS A 118 -2.04 7.50 -20.94
C LYS A 118 -0.81 6.64 -20.61
N GLN A 119 -0.96 5.62 -19.77
CA GLN A 119 0.05 4.61 -19.47
C GLN A 119 -0.42 3.23 -19.93
N LYS A 120 0.53 2.40 -20.35
CA LYS A 120 0.30 0.99 -20.63
C LYS A 120 0.31 0.19 -19.31
N ASP A 121 -0.05 -1.08 -19.40
CA ASP A 121 0.04 -2.07 -18.31
C ASP A 121 -0.82 -1.73 -17.08
N MET A 122 -1.87 -0.93 -17.31
CA MET A 122 -2.94 -0.73 -16.36
C MET A 122 -3.61 -2.05 -16.06
N ASN A 123 -3.78 -2.36 -14.79
CA ASN A 123 -4.42 -3.59 -14.35
C ASN A 123 -5.35 -3.31 -13.16
N SER A 124 -6.07 -4.35 -12.74
CA SER A 124 -7.09 -4.24 -11.72
C SER A 124 -6.57 -3.84 -10.33
N GLU A 125 -5.29 -4.05 -10.02
CA GLU A 125 -4.68 -3.68 -8.74
C GLU A 125 -4.30 -2.19 -8.70
N SER A 126 -4.17 -1.55 -9.87
CA SER A 126 -3.90 -0.11 -10.01
C SER A 126 -5.16 0.76 -9.88
N VAL A 127 -6.33 0.15 -9.71
CA VAL A 127 -7.62 0.85 -9.67
C VAL A 127 -8.29 0.57 -8.34
N ILE A 128 -8.68 1.63 -7.64
CA ILE A 128 -9.50 1.58 -6.43
C ILE A 128 -10.72 2.44 -6.73
N ALA A 129 -11.91 1.89 -6.57
CA ALA A 129 -13.13 2.66 -6.80
C ALA A 129 -14.21 2.30 -5.79
N ASP A 130 -14.92 3.33 -5.35
CA ASP A 130 -15.98 3.26 -4.37
C ASP A 130 -17.18 4.05 -4.91
N ILE A 131 -18.35 3.43 -4.96
CA ILE A 131 -19.64 4.08 -5.11
C ILE A 131 -20.45 3.84 -3.84
N GLN A 132 -20.81 4.93 -3.16
CA GLN A 132 -21.67 4.86 -1.98
C GLN A 132 -22.70 5.98 -2.07
N GLU A 133 -23.98 5.60 -2.00
CA GLU A 133 -25.12 6.50 -2.20
C GLU A 133 -25.06 7.20 -3.58
N CYS A 134 -24.59 8.44 -3.61
CA CYS A 134 -24.37 9.23 -4.81
C CYS A 134 -22.91 9.68 -4.97
N THR A 135 -21.97 9.20 -4.16
CA THR A 135 -20.57 9.61 -4.24
C THR A 135 -19.73 8.58 -4.96
N LEU A 136 -19.17 8.97 -6.11
CA LEU A 136 -18.15 8.20 -6.83
C LEU A 136 -16.76 8.69 -6.40
N ARG A 137 -15.95 7.78 -5.87
CA ARG A 137 -14.52 7.97 -5.64
C ARG A 137 -13.76 6.95 -6.46
N GLY A 138 -13.01 7.37 -7.46
CA GLY A 138 -12.15 6.53 -8.28
C GLY A 138 -10.71 7.00 -8.20
N GLU A 139 -9.81 6.13 -7.76
CA GLU A 139 -8.39 6.40 -7.60
C GLU A 139 -7.58 5.46 -8.49
N ILE A 140 -6.74 6.02 -9.35
CA ILE A 140 -5.91 5.30 -10.32
C ILE A 140 -4.44 5.51 -9.98
N ILE A 141 -3.73 4.42 -9.75
CA ILE A 141 -2.29 4.41 -9.48
C ILE A 141 -1.55 4.30 -10.81
N VAL A 142 -0.75 5.33 -11.08
CA VAL A 142 0.02 5.49 -12.30
C VAL A 142 1.48 5.70 -11.90
N LYS A 143 2.27 4.62 -11.95
CA LYS A 143 3.64 4.59 -11.39
C LYS A 143 3.63 5.01 -9.92
N ASP A 144 4.32 6.11 -9.59
CA ASP A 144 4.45 6.64 -8.23
C ASP A 144 3.43 7.74 -7.90
N PHE A 145 2.42 7.91 -8.76
CA PHE A 145 1.38 8.93 -8.62
C PHE A 145 -0.02 8.32 -8.52
N SER A 146 -0.91 9.04 -7.86
CA SER A 146 -2.32 8.73 -7.69
C SER A 146 -3.16 9.82 -8.37
N TYR A 147 -4.04 9.39 -9.27
CA TYR A 147 -5.03 10.24 -9.94
C TYR A 147 -6.41 9.99 -9.33
N LEU A 148 -7.06 11.05 -8.84
CA LEU A 148 -8.33 10.94 -8.12
C LEU A 148 -9.48 11.61 -8.87
N ILE A 149 -10.53 10.84 -9.13
CA ILE A 149 -11.87 11.34 -9.45
C ILE A 149 -12.72 11.23 -8.19
N HIS A 150 -13.26 12.35 -7.74
CA HIS A 150 -14.14 12.38 -6.56
C HIS A 150 -15.34 13.29 -6.86
N VAL A 151 -16.52 12.70 -7.02
CA VAL A 151 -17.70 13.41 -7.52
C VAL A 151 -18.94 12.96 -6.76
N GLU A 152 -19.73 13.92 -6.29
CA GLU A 152 -21.11 13.70 -5.89
C GLU A 152 -21.98 13.73 -7.14
N LEU A 153 -22.46 12.56 -7.57
CA LEU A 153 -23.24 12.35 -8.77
C LEU A 153 -24.58 13.11 -8.73
N SER A 154 -25.03 13.59 -9.89
CA SER A 154 -26.26 14.37 -9.99
C SER A 154 -27.52 13.60 -9.58
N TYR A 155 -27.53 12.27 -9.77
CA TYR A 155 -28.65 11.40 -9.42
C TYR A 155 -28.14 10.06 -8.88
N ALA A 156 -29.03 9.34 -8.23
CA ALA A 156 -28.71 8.06 -7.62
C ALA A 156 -28.43 6.96 -8.65
N VAL A 157 -27.45 6.12 -8.33
CA VAL A 157 -27.06 4.92 -9.09
C VAL A 157 -27.17 3.70 -8.19
N TYR A 158 -27.24 2.52 -8.78
CA TYR A 158 -27.09 1.27 -8.04
C TYR A 158 -25.63 1.06 -7.62
N GLU A 159 -25.44 0.26 -6.57
CA GLU A 159 -24.12 -0.04 -6.00
C GLU A 159 -23.35 -1.10 -6.83
N ASP A 160 -23.90 -1.65 -7.90
CA ASP A 160 -23.24 -2.63 -8.77
C ASP A 160 -22.38 -1.95 -9.86
N MET A 161 -21.37 -1.18 -9.43
CA MET A 161 -20.42 -0.57 -10.36
C MET A 161 -19.56 -1.62 -11.08
N ILE A 162 -19.47 -1.50 -12.40
CA ILE A 162 -18.58 -2.33 -13.23
C ILE A 162 -17.32 -1.50 -13.54
N VAL A 163 -16.16 -2.08 -13.25
CA VAL A 163 -14.85 -1.50 -13.60
C VAL A 163 -14.28 -2.24 -14.80
N GLN A 164 -14.05 -1.53 -15.90
CA GLN A 164 -13.45 -2.07 -17.12
C GLN A 164 -12.09 -1.42 -17.37
N ILE A 165 -11.08 -2.23 -17.70
CA ILE A 165 -9.71 -1.75 -17.89
C ILE A 165 -9.23 -2.21 -19.26
N SER A 166 -8.87 -1.25 -20.10
CA SER A 166 -8.29 -1.49 -21.42
C SER A 166 -6.77 -1.27 -21.36
N GLU A 167 -6.04 -2.33 -21.01
CA GLU A 167 -4.62 -2.29 -20.65
C GLU A 167 -3.73 -1.66 -21.73
N LYS A 168 -3.95 -2.02 -23.00
CA LYS A 168 -3.13 -1.58 -24.14
C LYS A 168 -3.22 -0.08 -24.43
N VAL A 169 -4.32 0.56 -24.06
CA VAL A 169 -4.62 1.96 -24.38
C VAL A 169 -4.63 2.86 -23.15
N GLY A 170 -4.46 2.30 -21.95
CA GLY A 170 -4.47 3.07 -20.71
C GLY A 170 -5.81 3.74 -20.44
N LYS A 171 -6.90 2.98 -20.57
CA LYS A 171 -8.27 3.46 -20.34
C LYS A 171 -8.93 2.66 -19.23
N VAL A 172 -9.53 3.36 -18.26
CA VAL A 172 -10.31 2.78 -17.16
C VAL A 172 -11.73 3.34 -17.24
N GLU A 173 -12.74 2.49 -17.12
CA GLU A 173 -14.15 2.89 -17.21
C GLU A 173 -14.90 2.42 -15.97
N PHE A 174 -15.58 3.36 -15.32
CA PHE A 174 -16.54 3.08 -14.25
C PHE A 174 -17.94 3.18 -14.84
N VAL A 175 -18.60 2.03 -15.01
CA VAL A 175 -19.96 1.95 -15.53
C VAL A 175 -20.92 1.83 -14.34
N LEU A 176 -21.79 2.82 -14.20
CA LEU A 176 -22.74 2.96 -13.11
C LEU A 176 -24.16 2.82 -13.65
N LYS A 177 -24.96 1.92 -13.09
CA LYS A 177 -26.35 1.75 -13.48
C LYS A 177 -27.24 2.78 -12.81
N LYS A 178 -28.02 3.53 -13.58
CA LYS A 178 -28.95 4.54 -13.07
C LYS A 178 -30.10 3.89 -12.31
N LYS A 179 -30.53 4.47 -11.19
CA LYS A 179 -31.79 4.07 -10.52
C LYS A 179 -33.02 4.54 -11.30
N GLU A 180 -32.91 5.71 -11.93
CA GLU A 180 -33.95 6.30 -12.76
C GLU A 180 -33.40 6.62 -14.15
N ASN A 181 -34.16 6.30 -15.20
CA ASN A 181 -33.76 6.47 -16.59
C ASN A 181 -33.91 7.95 -17.05
N LEU A 182 -33.29 8.86 -16.31
CA LEU A 182 -33.25 10.29 -16.60
C LEU A 182 -31.99 10.64 -17.40
N SER A 183 -32.09 11.67 -18.23
CA SER A 183 -30.93 12.26 -18.91
C SER A 183 -30.22 13.25 -17.97
N TRP A 184 -28.95 12.99 -17.70
CA TRP A 184 -28.11 13.81 -16.81
C TRP A 184 -27.56 15.00 -17.58
N LYS A 185 -27.77 16.22 -17.10
CA LYS A 185 -27.20 17.42 -17.73
C LYS A 185 -25.72 17.64 -17.38
N LYS A 186 -25.27 17.04 -16.29
CA LYS A 186 -23.89 17.06 -15.77
C LYS A 186 -23.63 15.78 -14.98
N LEU A 187 -22.37 15.36 -14.87
CA LEU A 187 -22.00 14.18 -14.07
C LEU A 187 -22.35 14.37 -12.59
N GLY A 188 -21.98 15.51 -12.02
CA GLY A 188 -22.16 15.76 -10.59
C GLY A 188 -21.47 17.03 -10.11
N GLN A 189 -21.25 17.15 -8.81
CA GLN A 189 -20.44 18.18 -8.18
C GLN A 189 -19.06 17.61 -7.80
N PRO A 190 -17.96 18.23 -8.26
CA PRO A 190 -16.62 17.87 -7.82
C PRO A 190 -16.48 17.98 -6.29
N LEU A 191 -15.91 16.96 -5.67
CA LEU A 191 -15.60 16.94 -4.24
C LEU A 191 -14.12 17.26 -4.01
N LYS A 192 -13.69 17.23 -2.74
CA LYS A 192 -12.31 17.53 -2.34
C LYS A 192 -11.31 16.67 -3.13
N ASN A 193 -10.28 17.32 -3.67
CA ASN A 193 -9.22 16.74 -4.48
C ASN A 193 -9.69 16.07 -5.79
N HIS A 194 -10.89 16.40 -6.28
CA HIS A 194 -11.32 15.95 -7.60
C HIS A 194 -10.34 16.36 -8.70
N ASN A 195 -10.06 15.43 -9.63
CA ASN A 195 -9.15 15.59 -10.75
C ASN A 195 -7.71 15.94 -10.32
N SER A 196 -7.30 15.55 -9.11
CA SER A 196 -5.92 15.76 -8.63
C SER A 196 -5.00 14.63 -9.10
N PHE A 197 -3.75 14.97 -9.41
CA PHE A 197 -2.68 14.02 -9.69
C PHE A 197 -1.50 14.31 -8.76
N VAL A 198 -1.31 13.47 -7.74
CA VAL A 198 -0.35 13.70 -6.65
C VAL A 198 0.54 12.49 -6.46
N LYS A 199 1.71 12.64 -5.84
CA LYS A 199 2.55 11.49 -5.50
C LYS A 199 1.81 10.58 -4.52
N CYS A 200 2.01 9.26 -4.64
CA CYS A 200 1.44 8.27 -3.74
C CYS A 200 1.88 8.46 -2.27
N THR A 201 3.01 9.16 -2.02
CA THR A 201 3.47 9.53 -0.67
C THR A 201 2.68 10.68 -0.04
N ASP A 202 2.02 11.49 -0.87
CA ASP A 202 1.36 12.73 -0.45
C ASP A 202 -0.17 12.53 -0.33
N ARG A 203 -0.67 11.35 -0.71
CA ARG A 203 -2.10 11.02 -0.62
C ARG A 203 -2.45 10.63 0.81
N GLY A 204 -3.64 11.02 1.25
CA GLY A 204 -4.20 10.57 2.52
C GLY A 204 -4.78 9.15 2.42
N LEU A 205 -4.90 8.48 3.57
CA LEU A 205 -5.59 7.21 3.70
C LEU A 205 -7.11 7.41 3.53
N TYR A 206 -7.73 6.60 2.69
CA TYR A 206 -9.19 6.53 2.54
C TYR A 206 -9.69 5.21 3.14
N TYR A 207 -10.66 5.30 4.05
CA TYR A 207 -11.15 4.14 4.80
C TYR A 207 -12.56 3.73 4.40
N ARG A 208 -12.80 2.44 4.49
CA ARG A 208 -14.07 1.80 4.18
C ARG A 208 -14.43 0.72 5.18
N LYS A 209 -15.69 0.69 5.62
CA LYS A 209 -16.19 -0.24 6.64
C LYS A 209 -16.47 -1.61 6.03
N CYS A 210 -15.60 -2.58 6.29
CA CYS A 210 -15.72 -3.94 5.77
C CYS A 210 -16.30 -4.86 6.83
N LYS A 211 -17.19 -5.77 6.42
CA LYS A 211 -17.91 -6.66 7.32
C LYS A 211 -17.08 -7.91 7.63
N LEU A 212 -16.95 -8.28 8.89
CA LEU A 212 -16.30 -9.53 9.30
C LEU A 212 -17.21 -10.72 8.98
N LEU A 213 -16.78 -11.57 8.04
CA LEU A 213 -17.52 -12.76 7.62
C LEU A 213 -17.12 -14.02 8.39
N SER A 214 -15.83 -14.18 8.69
CA SER A 214 -15.36 -15.32 9.49
C SER A 214 -14.06 -15.01 10.23
N LYS A 215 -13.83 -15.75 11.32
CA LYS A 215 -12.63 -15.70 12.14
C LYS A 215 -12.31 -17.13 12.60
N THR A 216 -11.24 -17.71 12.09
CA THR A 216 -10.86 -19.11 12.39
C THR A 216 -9.48 -19.18 13.02
N ASN A 217 -9.23 -20.19 13.86
CA ASN A 217 -7.91 -20.38 14.47
C ASN A 217 -6.92 -20.94 13.45
N VAL A 218 -5.72 -20.34 13.39
CA VAL A 218 -4.57 -20.83 12.63
C VAL A 218 -3.59 -21.51 13.58
N THR A 219 -3.31 -20.88 14.71
CA THR A 219 -2.56 -21.43 15.84
C THR A 219 -3.31 -21.09 17.13
N HIS A 220 -2.70 -21.37 18.28
CA HIS A 220 -3.26 -21.03 19.59
C HIS A 220 -3.57 -19.53 19.74
N ASP A 221 -2.72 -18.66 19.18
CA ASP A 221 -2.84 -17.20 19.30
C ASP A 221 -2.98 -16.47 17.96
N THR A 222 -3.07 -17.16 16.84
CA THR A 222 -3.23 -16.52 15.53
C THR A 222 -4.56 -16.90 14.90
N ARG A 223 -5.26 -15.90 14.35
CA ARG A 223 -6.54 -16.09 13.65
C ARG A 223 -6.43 -15.72 12.18
N LEU A 224 -7.23 -16.38 11.35
CA LEU A 224 -7.51 -15.99 9.98
C LEU A 224 -8.86 -15.25 9.96
N PHE A 225 -8.81 -13.95 9.72
CA PHE A 225 -9.97 -13.10 9.53
C PHE A 225 -10.33 -13.07 8.04
N CYS A 226 -11.62 -13.17 7.71
CA CYS A 226 -12.16 -12.89 6.39
C CYS A 226 -13.11 -11.70 6.49
N VAL A 227 -12.82 -10.62 5.76
CA VAL A 227 -13.69 -9.44 5.69
C VAL A 227 -14.20 -9.22 4.27
N GLU A 228 -15.41 -8.72 4.17
CA GLU A 228 -16.07 -8.38 2.91
C GLU A 228 -16.06 -6.87 2.68
N LEU A 229 -15.59 -6.46 1.52
CA LEU A 229 -15.69 -5.09 1.03
C LEU A 229 -17.17 -4.71 0.87
N PRO A 230 -17.60 -3.49 1.25
CA PRO A 230 -18.92 -2.97 0.89
C PRO A 230 -19.27 -3.18 -0.58
N PRO A 231 -20.56 -3.38 -0.88
CA PRO A 231 -21.08 -3.23 -2.23
C PRO A 231 -20.62 -1.90 -2.86
N GLY A 232 -20.47 -1.88 -4.17
CA GLY A 232 -19.99 -0.69 -4.88
C GLY A 232 -18.50 -0.44 -4.76
N THR A 233 -17.72 -1.45 -4.38
CA THR A 233 -16.28 -1.27 -4.28
C THR A 233 -15.48 -2.24 -5.10
N HIS A 234 -14.57 -1.66 -5.85
CA HIS A 234 -13.48 -2.32 -6.52
C HIS A 234 -12.18 -2.02 -5.79
N LEU A 235 -11.60 -3.01 -5.13
CA LEU A 235 -10.29 -2.91 -4.50
C LEU A 235 -9.58 -4.26 -4.59
N GLN A 236 -8.38 -4.26 -5.15
CA GLN A 236 -7.47 -5.41 -5.12
C GLN A 236 -6.16 -4.98 -4.47
N VAL A 237 -5.71 -5.74 -3.48
CA VAL A 237 -4.46 -5.44 -2.77
C VAL A 237 -3.30 -6.09 -3.51
N PRO A 238 -2.38 -5.30 -4.11
CA PRO A 238 -1.27 -5.86 -4.86
C PRO A 238 -0.34 -6.69 -3.97
N VAL A 239 0.43 -7.59 -4.59
CA VAL A 239 1.44 -8.41 -3.90
C VAL A 239 2.43 -7.49 -3.15
N GLY A 240 2.76 -7.86 -1.92
CA GLY A 240 3.71 -7.10 -1.09
C GLY A 240 3.17 -5.79 -0.50
N HIS A 241 1.89 -5.47 -0.70
CA HIS A 241 1.24 -4.31 -0.10
C HIS A 241 0.41 -4.70 1.12
N HIS A 242 0.23 -3.74 2.03
CA HIS A 242 -0.57 -3.88 3.24
C HIS A 242 -1.75 -2.89 3.23
N LEU A 243 -2.69 -3.12 4.14
CA LEU A 243 -3.79 -2.20 4.43
C LEU A 243 -3.70 -1.80 5.90
N TYR A 244 -4.15 -0.59 6.22
CA TYR A 244 -4.37 -0.19 7.60
C TYR A 244 -5.77 -0.60 8.03
N LEU A 245 -5.83 -1.35 9.13
CA LEU A 245 -7.06 -1.59 9.86
C LEU A 245 -7.24 -0.49 10.89
N LYS A 246 -8.45 0.04 10.97
CA LYS A 246 -8.84 1.08 11.92
C LYS A 246 -10.00 0.62 12.78
N GLN A 247 -9.88 0.83 14.09
CA GLN A 247 -10.95 0.63 15.06
C GLN A 247 -10.99 1.75 16.10
N THR A 248 -12.19 2.05 16.59
CA THR A 248 -12.38 2.99 17.70
C THR A 248 -12.31 2.24 19.02
N ILE A 249 -11.35 2.60 19.88
CA ILE A 249 -11.10 1.98 21.18
C ILE A 249 -11.15 3.10 22.20
N THR A 250 -12.07 3.01 23.17
CA THR A 250 -12.29 4.04 24.20
C THR A 250 -12.40 5.46 23.62
N GLY A 251 -13.13 5.62 22.51
CA GLY A 251 -13.33 6.92 21.84
C GLY A 251 -12.17 7.40 20.96
N THR A 252 -11.05 6.65 20.90
CA THR A 252 -9.87 6.99 20.09
C THR A 252 -9.75 6.06 18.89
N GLU A 253 -9.46 6.59 17.71
CA GLU A 253 -9.17 5.77 16.53
C GLU A 253 -7.75 5.21 16.62
N ILE A 254 -7.63 3.88 16.71
CA ILE A 254 -6.35 3.18 16.62
C ILE A 254 -6.23 2.59 15.22
N VAL A 255 -5.06 2.77 14.62
CA VAL A 255 -4.75 2.34 13.26
C VAL A 255 -3.51 1.45 13.28
N LYS A 256 -3.56 0.28 12.64
CA LYS A 256 -2.42 -0.63 12.51
C LYS A 256 -2.36 -1.29 11.13
N PRO A 257 -1.17 -1.45 10.54
CA PRO A 257 -0.99 -2.09 9.24
C PRO A 257 -1.07 -3.63 9.35
N TYR A 258 -1.72 -4.25 8.37
CA TYR A 258 -1.77 -5.70 8.20
C TYR A 258 -1.69 -6.08 6.73
N THR A 259 -0.90 -7.11 6.43
CA THR A 259 -0.71 -7.60 5.07
C THR A 259 -1.76 -8.66 4.74
N PRO A 260 -2.59 -8.46 3.71
CA PRO A 260 -3.56 -9.47 3.31
C PRO A 260 -2.90 -10.75 2.78
N VAL A 261 -3.48 -11.88 3.16
CA VAL A 261 -3.05 -13.23 2.75
C VAL A 261 -4.07 -13.85 1.80
N LEU A 262 -3.75 -15.03 1.26
CA LEU A 262 -4.73 -15.89 0.60
C LEU A 262 -5.67 -16.53 1.64
N SER A 263 -6.76 -17.15 1.20
CA SER A 263 -7.60 -17.96 2.10
C SER A 263 -6.95 -19.30 2.47
N CYS A 264 -6.09 -19.83 1.59
CA CYS A 264 -5.33 -21.06 1.77
C CYS A 264 -4.15 -21.07 0.77
N LEU A 265 -3.04 -21.74 1.08
CA LEU A 265 -1.92 -21.96 0.14
C LEU A 265 -2.16 -23.12 -0.83
N VAL A 266 -2.84 -24.17 -0.38
CA VAL A 266 -3.12 -25.36 -1.18
C VAL A 266 -4.61 -25.41 -1.41
N SER A 267 -5.06 -25.00 -2.59
CA SER A 267 -6.46 -25.16 -2.98
C SER A 267 -6.67 -26.58 -3.51
N PRO A 268 -7.49 -27.43 -2.86
CA PRO A 268 -7.81 -28.75 -3.41
C PRO A 268 -8.76 -28.58 -4.60
N PHE A 269 -9.74 -27.68 -4.48
CA PHE A 269 -10.78 -27.41 -5.47
C PHE A 269 -11.41 -26.04 -5.16
N LYS A 270 -10.99 -24.97 -5.85
CA LYS A 270 -11.80 -23.75 -5.93
C LYS A 270 -11.93 -23.34 -7.39
N ILE A 271 -13.14 -23.48 -7.91
CA ILE A 271 -13.62 -22.64 -9.00
C ILE A 271 -13.73 -21.24 -8.38
N PRO A 272 -13.03 -20.21 -8.92
CA PRO A 272 -13.19 -18.85 -8.42
C PRO A 272 -14.65 -18.46 -8.51
N SER A 273 -15.30 -18.25 -7.36
CA SER A 273 -16.65 -17.71 -7.34
C SER A 273 -16.57 -16.21 -7.58
N SER A 274 -17.59 -15.61 -8.19
CA SER A 274 -17.65 -14.16 -8.40
C SER A 274 -17.50 -13.36 -7.09
N ASN A 275 -17.87 -13.95 -5.95
CA ASN A 275 -17.75 -13.34 -4.62
C ASN A 275 -16.33 -13.35 -4.03
N ASP A 276 -15.38 -14.17 -4.53
CA ASP A 276 -14.02 -14.20 -3.97
C ASP A 276 -13.29 -12.85 -4.13
N LYS A 277 -13.68 -12.02 -5.10
CA LYS A 277 -13.08 -10.69 -5.35
C LYS A 277 -13.45 -9.64 -4.29
N ALA A 278 -14.52 -9.85 -3.53
CA ALA A 278 -14.96 -8.92 -2.49
C ALA A 278 -14.34 -9.23 -1.11
N GLN A 279 -13.66 -10.37 -0.98
CA GLN A 279 -13.15 -10.86 0.31
C GLN A 279 -11.66 -10.61 0.47
N ILE A 280 -11.27 -10.16 1.66
CA ILE A 280 -9.88 -9.94 2.04
C ILE A 280 -9.58 -10.74 3.31
N PHE A 281 -8.49 -11.50 3.27
CA PHE A 281 -8.07 -12.35 4.38
C PHE A 281 -6.87 -11.76 5.11
N PHE A 282 -6.88 -11.82 6.44
CA PHE A 282 -5.76 -11.39 7.28
C PHE A 282 -5.39 -12.48 8.28
N MET A 283 -4.11 -12.75 8.43
CA MET A 283 -3.60 -13.63 9.47
C MET A 283 -2.99 -12.77 10.58
N ILE A 284 -3.65 -12.73 11.74
CA ILE A 284 -3.34 -11.79 12.81
C ILE A 284 -3.08 -12.57 14.10
N LYS A 285 -1.88 -12.40 14.65
CA LYS A 285 -1.50 -12.88 15.98
C LYS A 285 -2.08 -11.95 17.04
N ILE A 286 -2.78 -12.54 18.00
CA ILE A 286 -3.42 -11.86 19.11
C ILE A 286 -2.41 -11.71 20.23
N TYR A 287 -2.16 -10.46 20.63
CA TYR A 287 -1.29 -10.14 21.74
C TYR A 287 -2.19 -9.68 22.89
N PRO A 288 -2.42 -10.49 23.94
CA PRO A 288 -3.37 -10.17 25.00
C PRO A 288 -3.11 -8.82 25.70
N GLY A 289 -1.84 -8.42 25.81
CA GLY A 289 -1.44 -7.10 26.34
C GLY A 289 -1.36 -5.98 25.30
N GLY A 290 -1.74 -6.22 24.05
CA GLY A 290 -1.74 -5.23 22.99
C GLY A 290 -2.99 -4.36 23.00
N LEU A 291 -2.91 -3.14 22.46
CA LEU A 291 -4.08 -2.25 22.40
C LEU A 291 -5.07 -2.65 21.29
N PHE A 292 -4.59 -3.15 20.15
CA PHE A 292 -5.42 -3.32 18.95
C PHE A 292 -5.93 -4.75 18.75
N THR A 293 -5.06 -5.74 18.89
CA THR A 293 -5.39 -7.13 18.53
C THR A 293 -6.38 -7.82 19.49
N PRO A 294 -6.46 -7.50 20.80
CA PRO A 294 -7.54 -8.00 21.63
C PRO A 294 -8.91 -7.51 21.18
N VAL A 295 -9.02 -6.23 20.77
CA VAL A 295 -10.27 -5.67 20.24
C VAL A 295 -10.69 -6.42 18.98
N LEU A 296 -9.76 -6.68 18.06
CA LEU A 296 -10.05 -7.53 16.89
C LEU A 296 -10.53 -8.93 17.28
N ASP A 297 -9.94 -9.56 18.29
CA ASP A 297 -10.33 -10.90 18.74
C ASP A 297 -11.71 -10.90 19.44
N THR A 298 -12.18 -9.76 19.95
CA THR A 298 -13.54 -9.65 20.53
C THR A 298 -14.66 -9.43 19.51
N LEU A 299 -14.32 -9.02 18.27
CA LEU A 299 -15.31 -8.77 17.22
C LEU A 299 -16.12 -10.03 16.91
N GLN A 300 -17.43 -9.84 16.82
CA GLN A 300 -18.40 -10.85 16.44
C GLN A 300 -18.52 -10.90 14.91
N ILE A 301 -18.93 -12.06 14.40
CA ILE A 301 -19.26 -12.17 12.98
C ILE A 301 -20.41 -11.22 12.65
N GLY A 302 -20.25 -10.43 11.60
CA GLY A 302 -21.16 -9.35 11.25
C GLY A 302 -20.71 -7.95 11.68
N ASP A 303 -19.75 -7.84 12.60
CA ASP A 303 -19.14 -6.55 12.97
C ASP A 303 -18.32 -5.96 11.83
N TYR A 304 -17.95 -4.69 11.96
CA TYR A 304 -17.22 -3.95 10.93
C TYR A 304 -15.80 -3.59 11.36
N ILE A 305 -14.88 -3.62 10.39
CA ILE A 305 -13.49 -3.15 10.50
C ILE A 305 -13.27 -2.14 9.38
N SER A 306 -12.67 -0.98 9.68
CA SER A 306 -12.32 -0.01 8.63
C SER A 306 -11.00 -0.38 7.98
N LEU A 307 -10.97 -0.52 6.65
CA LEU A 307 -9.79 -0.84 5.84
C LEU A 307 -9.40 0.37 4.99
N SER A 308 -8.11 0.67 4.90
CA SER A 308 -7.60 1.74 4.03
C SER A 308 -7.48 1.31 2.56
N ASN A 309 -7.07 2.23 1.69
CA ASN A 309 -6.40 1.91 0.42
C ASN A 309 -5.04 1.21 0.66
N PRO A 310 -4.52 0.42 -0.32
CA PRO A 310 -3.24 -0.28 -0.20
C PRO A 310 -2.02 0.65 -0.13
N GLU A 311 -1.05 0.32 0.71
CA GLU A 311 0.28 0.93 0.74
C GLU A 311 1.40 -0.13 0.66
N GLY A 312 2.53 0.24 0.07
CA GLY A 312 3.68 -0.64 -0.09
C GLY A 312 4.62 -0.16 -1.18
N ILE A 313 5.87 -0.60 -1.09
CA ILE A 313 6.94 -0.28 -2.05
C ILE A 313 7.37 -1.50 -2.88
N PHE A 314 6.79 -2.67 -2.62
CA PHE A 314 7.08 -3.87 -3.39
C PHE A 314 6.52 -3.72 -4.81
N ARG A 315 7.37 -3.94 -5.81
CA ARG A 315 6.99 -3.87 -7.23
C ARG A 315 7.13 -5.26 -7.82
N LYS A 316 6.09 -5.73 -8.53
CA LYS A 316 6.13 -7.03 -9.24
C LYS A 316 7.30 -7.15 -10.21
N SER A 317 7.78 -6.04 -10.77
CA SER A 317 8.97 -5.99 -11.61
C SER A 317 10.26 -6.41 -10.90
N GLN A 318 10.31 -6.41 -9.56
CA GLN A 318 11.41 -7.01 -8.81
C GLN A 318 11.50 -8.53 -9.01
N LEU A 319 10.41 -9.18 -9.47
CA LEU A 319 10.36 -10.60 -9.79
C LEU A 319 10.57 -10.89 -11.28
N GLU A 320 10.57 -9.87 -12.14
CA GLU A 320 10.89 -10.03 -13.56
C GLU A 320 12.35 -10.53 -13.64
N ASP A 321 12.51 -11.73 -14.21
CA ASP A 321 13.77 -12.47 -14.37
C ASP A 321 14.37 -13.09 -13.11
N VAL A 322 13.68 -13.06 -11.96
CA VAL A 322 14.18 -13.78 -10.77
C VAL A 322 14.17 -15.28 -11.05
N GLU A 323 15.32 -15.92 -10.81
CA GLU A 323 15.50 -17.37 -10.91
C GLU A 323 15.44 -18.03 -9.54
N ASP A 324 16.00 -17.39 -8.51
CA ASP A 324 16.00 -17.88 -7.13
C ASP A 324 15.33 -16.85 -6.20
N LEU A 325 14.19 -17.22 -5.61
CA LEU A 325 13.49 -16.41 -4.61
C LEU A 325 13.73 -16.98 -3.21
N LEU A 326 14.29 -16.18 -2.31
CA LEU A 326 14.56 -16.57 -0.92
C LEU A 326 13.67 -15.77 0.03
N LEU A 327 12.95 -16.46 0.90
CA LEU A 327 11.96 -15.88 1.81
C LEU A 327 12.40 -16.12 3.26
N LEU A 328 12.73 -15.06 3.98
CA LEU A 328 13.09 -15.07 5.39
C LEU A 328 11.93 -14.51 6.22
N ALA A 329 11.22 -15.38 6.94
CA ALA A 329 10.03 -14.99 7.70
C ALA A 329 10.22 -15.23 9.20
N GLY A 330 9.95 -14.23 10.04
CA GLY A 330 9.85 -14.38 11.50
C GLY A 330 8.41 -14.21 11.98
N GLY A 331 7.80 -15.26 12.53
CA GLY A 331 6.43 -15.22 13.03
C GLY A 331 5.42 -14.69 12.01
N THR A 332 4.68 -13.62 12.33
CA THR A 332 3.72 -12.98 11.41
C THR A 332 4.36 -12.29 10.20
N GLY A 333 5.69 -12.17 10.16
CA GLY A 333 6.43 -11.80 8.94
C GLY A 333 6.22 -12.78 7.77
N PHE A 334 5.59 -13.93 8.03
CA PHE A 334 5.06 -14.83 7.01
C PHE A 334 3.99 -14.19 6.10
N THR A 335 3.19 -13.25 6.61
CA THR A 335 2.02 -12.70 5.88
C THR A 335 2.32 -12.10 4.50
N PRO A 336 3.34 -11.23 4.29
CA PRO A 336 3.71 -10.79 2.94
C PRO A 336 4.20 -11.93 2.05
N MET A 337 4.76 -13.00 2.65
CA MET A 337 5.30 -14.13 1.90
C MET A 337 4.21 -14.98 1.25
N VAL A 338 2.98 -15.00 1.79
CA VAL A 338 1.88 -15.83 1.28
C VAL A 338 1.51 -15.50 -0.17
N LYS A 339 1.16 -14.24 -0.44
CA LYS A 339 0.79 -13.80 -1.79
C LYS A 339 2.01 -13.81 -2.72
N LEU A 340 3.18 -13.44 -2.20
CA LEU A 340 4.43 -13.44 -2.95
C LEU A 340 4.82 -14.84 -3.43
N LEU A 341 4.78 -15.84 -2.55
CA LEU A 341 5.05 -17.25 -2.86
C LEU A 341 4.10 -17.76 -3.94
N ASN A 342 2.80 -17.56 -3.76
CA ASN A 342 1.79 -18.00 -4.73
C ASN A 342 1.96 -17.33 -6.10
N TYR A 343 2.24 -16.02 -6.11
CA TYR A 343 2.50 -15.28 -7.34
C TYR A 343 3.76 -15.79 -8.04
N ALA A 344 4.86 -15.96 -7.31
CA ALA A 344 6.12 -16.44 -7.88
C ALA A 344 5.95 -17.82 -8.54
N LEU A 345 5.35 -18.78 -7.83
CA LEU A 345 5.14 -20.14 -8.34
C LEU A 345 4.17 -20.18 -9.54
N SER A 346 3.19 -19.28 -9.61
CA SER A 346 2.15 -19.30 -10.66
C SER A 346 2.51 -18.47 -11.89
N ASN A 347 3.28 -17.38 -11.73
CA ASN A 347 3.43 -16.36 -12.77
C ASN A 347 4.87 -16.17 -13.25
N SER A 348 5.88 -16.71 -12.57
CA SER A 348 7.27 -16.56 -13.02
C SER A 348 7.72 -17.75 -13.86
N ALA A 349 8.00 -17.50 -15.14
CA ALA A 349 8.52 -18.50 -16.08
C ALA A 349 10.03 -18.76 -15.91
N THR A 350 10.78 -17.81 -15.36
CA THR A 350 12.23 -17.93 -15.13
C THR A 350 12.57 -18.60 -13.81
N LEU A 351 11.59 -18.70 -12.90
CA LEU A 351 11.80 -19.19 -11.55
C LEU A 351 12.23 -20.66 -11.51
N ARG A 352 13.41 -20.89 -10.95
CA ARG A 352 14.03 -22.20 -10.74
C ARG A 352 13.76 -22.73 -9.36
N ALA A 353 13.88 -21.86 -8.34
CA ALA A 353 13.70 -22.25 -6.95
C ALA A 353 13.07 -21.12 -6.12
N VAL A 354 12.23 -21.52 -5.16
CA VAL A 354 11.78 -20.69 -4.04
C VAL A 354 12.18 -21.40 -2.77
N LYS A 355 12.98 -20.77 -1.91
CA LYS A 355 13.33 -21.31 -0.60
C LYS A 355 12.75 -20.42 0.48
N MET A 356 12.13 -21.00 1.49
CA MET A 356 11.66 -20.26 2.66
C MET A 356 12.37 -20.78 3.92
N MET A 357 12.91 -19.87 4.72
CA MET A 357 13.35 -20.17 6.08
C MET A 357 12.40 -19.45 7.04
N PHE A 358 11.63 -20.24 7.78
CA PHE A 358 10.55 -19.75 8.63
C PHE A 358 10.90 -19.96 10.10
N PHE A 359 11.09 -18.83 10.81
CA PHE A 359 11.53 -18.76 12.18
C PHE A 359 10.35 -18.56 13.14
N ASN A 360 10.23 -19.45 14.11
CA ASN A 360 9.20 -19.43 15.15
C ASN A 360 9.80 -19.74 16.54
N LYS A 361 9.01 -19.51 17.59
CA LYS A 361 9.42 -19.91 18.95
C LYS A 361 9.32 -21.42 19.10
N THR A 362 8.10 -21.94 18.97
CA THR A 362 7.77 -23.34 19.15
C THR A 362 7.09 -23.90 17.90
N GLU A 363 6.91 -25.22 17.83
CA GLU A 363 6.19 -25.86 16.72
C GLU A 363 4.73 -25.38 16.62
N ASP A 364 4.08 -25.09 17.75
CA ASP A 364 2.72 -24.58 17.84
C ASP A 364 2.55 -23.14 17.30
N ASP A 365 3.66 -22.45 17.03
CA ASP A 365 3.68 -21.11 16.46
C ASP A 365 3.82 -21.12 14.93
N ILE A 366 4.08 -22.27 14.30
CA ILE A 366 4.31 -22.34 12.85
C ILE A 366 2.98 -22.17 12.11
N LEU A 367 2.80 -20.99 11.52
CA LEU A 367 1.61 -20.64 10.76
C LEU A 367 1.50 -21.53 9.51
N TRP A 368 0.39 -22.24 9.35
CA TRP A 368 0.12 -23.09 8.18
C TRP A 368 1.20 -24.14 7.86
N LYS A 369 1.87 -24.70 8.89
CA LYS A 369 2.88 -25.76 8.74
C LYS A 369 2.49 -26.84 7.72
N SER A 370 1.33 -27.47 7.93
CA SER A 370 0.85 -28.55 7.05
C SER A 370 0.60 -28.09 5.60
N GLN A 371 0.13 -26.86 5.38
CA GLN A 371 -0.09 -26.36 4.02
C GLN A 371 1.24 -26.06 3.31
N LEU A 372 2.25 -25.56 4.03
CA LEU A 372 3.59 -25.34 3.49
C LEU A 372 4.27 -26.66 3.13
N GLU A 373 4.17 -27.67 3.98
CA GLU A 373 4.69 -29.02 3.70
C GLU A 373 4.00 -29.65 2.49
N GLN A 374 2.67 -29.55 2.41
CA GLN A 374 1.91 -30.03 1.24
C GLN A 374 2.29 -29.29 -0.04
N LEU A 375 2.53 -27.98 0.02
CA LEU A 375 2.98 -27.20 -1.12
C LEU A 375 4.37 -27.63 -1.59
N ALA A 376 5.30 -27.86 -0.66
CA ALA A 376 6.65 -28.33 -0.96
C ALA A 376 6.66 -29.74 -1.57
N LEU A 377 5.74 -30.62 -1.14
CA LEU A 377 5.55 -31.92 -1.77
C LEU A 377 4.98 -31.83 -3.18
N LYS A 378 4.13 -30.82 -3.45
CA LYS A 378 3.43 -30.65 -4.72
C LYS A 378 4.29 -29.94 -5.78
N ASP A 379 5.11 -28.98 -5.38
CA ASP A 379 5.93 -28.17 -6.28
C ASP A 379 7.41 -28.31 -5.93
N MET A 380 8.16 -29.05 -6.75
CA MET A 380 9.58 -29.33 -6.55
C MET A 380 10.47 -28.07 -6.57
N ARG A 381 9.95 -26.92 -7.03
CA ARG A 381 10.66 -25.64 -6.97
C ARG A 381 10.66 -25.05 -5.56
N PHE A 382 9.73 -25.46 -4.68
CA PHE A 382 9.56 -24.88 -3.35
C PHE A 382 10.21 -25.74 -2.26
N ASP A 383 11.15 -25.14 -1.51
CA ASP A 383 11.77 -25.72 -0.31
C ASP A 383 11.42 -24.89 0.92
N ILE A 384 11.15 -25.57 2.05
CA ILE A 384 10.79 -24.94 3.32
C ILE A 384 11.66 -25.48 4.45
N GLN A 385 12.28 -24.58 5.21
CA GLN A 385 13.08 -24.88 6.39
C GLN A 385 12.48 -24.20 7.61
N PHE A 386 11.95 -24.99 8.53
CA PHE A 386 11.44 -24.50 9.82
C PHE A 386 12.59 -24.39 10.83
N VAL A 387 12.68 -23.23 11.50
CA VAL A 387 13.69 -22.95 12.53
C VAL A 387 12.99 -22.59 13.84
N LEU A 388 13.28 -23.34 14.90
CA LEU A 388 12.69 -23.11 16.22
C LEU A 388 13.72 -22.56 17.21
N SER A 389 13.38 -21.48 17.90
CA SER A 389 14.23 -20.91 18.95
C SER A 389 14.06 -21.59 20.31
N GLU A 390 12.88 -22.15 20.58
CA GLU A 390 12.50 -22.78 21.86
C GLU A 390 11.64 -24.05 21.61
N PRO A 391 12.18 -25.11 20.98
CA PRO A 391 11.41 -26.33 20.71
C PRO A 391 10.98 -27.03 22.02
N LYS A 392 9.70 -27.39 22.14
CA LYS A 392 9.14 -28.07 23.33
C LYS A 392 9.41 -29.58 23.39
N LYS A 393 9.76 -30.18 22.26
CA LYS A 393 9.98 -31.61 22.06
C LYS A 393 11.26 -31.80 21.25
N GLU A 394 11.70 -33.05 21.08
CA GLU A 394 12.76 -33.35 20.10
C GLU A 394 12.37 -32.78 18.73
N TRP A 395 13.21 -31.87 18.24
CA TRP A 395 12.99 -31.15 16.99
C TRP A 395 14.07 -31.57 15.99
N PRO A 396 13.72 -32.32 14.94
CA PRO A 396 14.69 -32.78 13.95
C PRO A 396 15.16 -31.66 13.00
N GLY A 397 14.44 -30.53 12.97
CA GLY A 397 14.78 -29.39 12.13
C GLY A 397 15.86 -28.49 12.73
N LYS A 398 16.11 -27.36 12.06
CA LYS A 398 17.11 -26.37 12.49
C LYS A 398 16.63 -25.66 13.76
N GLN A 399 17.57 -25.26 14.61
CA GLN A 399 17.29 -24.58 15.89
C GLN A 399 18.04 -23.25 16.01
N GLY A 400 17.50 -22.36 16.84
CA GLY A 400 18.11 -21.09 17.19
C GLY A 400 17.44 -19.87 16.55
N LYS A 401 18.18 -18.76 16.52
CA LYS A 401 17.78 -17.49 15.89
C LYS A 401 18.54 -17.31 14.57
N ILE A 402 18.12 -16.35 13.75
CA ILE A 402 18.82 -16.00 12.51
C ILE A 402 20.32 -15.77 12.77
N SER A 403 21.17 -16.45 12.01
CA SER A 403 22.60 -16.55 12.28
C SER A 403 23.42 -16.73 11.00
N PRO A 404 24.73 -16.45 11.02
CA PRO A 404 25.60 -16.65 9.86
C PRO A 404 25.60 -18.10 9.33
N SER A 405 25.58 -19.09 10.23
CA SER A 405 25.60 -20.50 9.83
C SER A 405 24.32 -20.91 9.11
N LEU A 406 23.16 -20.42 9.57
CA LEU A 406 21.87 -20.69 8.92
C LEU A 406 21.80 -20.01 7.54
N LEU A 407 22.22 -18.75 7.45
CA LEU A 407 22.08 -17.97 6.22
C LEU A 407 23.10 -18.35 5.15
N SER A 408 24.36 -18.63 5.52
CA SER A 408 25.41 -18.97 4.54
C SER A 408 25.07 -20.19 3.68
N GLU A 409 24.37 -21.17 4.23
CA GLU A 409 23.84 -22.31 3.47
C GLU A 409 22.59 -21.94 2.67
N PHE A 410 21.68 -21.18 3.29
CA PHE A 410 20.37 -20.86 2.71
C PHE A 410 20.47 -19.99 1.45
N VAL A 411 21.35 -18.97 1.44
CA VAL A 411 21.47 -18.00 0.34
C VAL A 411 22.19 -18.56 -0.90
N LYS A 412 22.61 -19.83 -0.88
CA LYS A 412 23.21 -20.48 -2.05
C LYS A 412 22.22 -20.50 -3.21
N ARG A 413 22.66 -19.97 -4.35
CA ARG A 413 21.93 -19.94 -5.62
C ARG A 413 21.83 -21.34 -6.24
N SER A 414 20.83 -21.55 -7.10
CA SER A 414 20.72 -22.78 -7.89
C SER A 414 21.80 -22.86 -8.97
N LYS A 415 22.22 -21.70 -9.52
CA LYS A 415 23.42 -21.54 -10.35
C LYS A 415 24.21 -20.29 -9.93
N PRO A 416 25.54 -20.25 -10.13
CA PRO A 416 26.35 -19.08 -9.78
C PRO A 416 25.81 -17.75 -10.34
N GLU A 417 25.32 -17.77 -11.57
CA GLU A 417 24.81 -16.63 -12.33
C GLU A 417 23.32 -16.30 -12.10
N SER A 418 22.57 -17.14 -11.38
CA SER A 418 21.12 -16.94 -11.19
C SER A 418 20.81 -15.60 -10.51
N LYS A 419 19.84 -14.87 -11.08
CA LYS A 419 19.31 -13.65 -10.49
C LYS A 419 18.50 -14.00 -9.25
N ILE A 420 18.84 -13.36 -8.14
CA ILE A 420 18.34 -13.67 -6.81
C ILE A 420 17.49 -12.52 -6.28
N LEU A 421 16.39 -12.83 -5.60
CA LEU A 421 15.67 -11.88 -4.76
C LEU A 421 15.49 -12.48 -3.37
N ILE A 422 15.90 -11.73 -2.34
CA ILE A 422 15.77 -12.11 -0.95
C ILE A 422 14.74 -11.21 -0.30
N CYS A 423 13.62 -11.76 0.11
CA CYS A 423 12.59 -11.05 0.85
C CYS A 423 12.65 -11.39 2.33
N ILE A 424 12.67 -10.37 3.19
CA ILE A 424 12.72 -10.54 4.65
C ILE A 424 11.58 -9.77 5.33
N CYS A 425 10.94 -10.42 6.31
CA CYS A 425 9.94 -9.79 7.18
C CYS A 425 9.89 -10.48 8.54
N GLY A 426 9.73 -9.72 9.62
CA GLY A 426 9.61 -10.24 10.99
C GLY A 426 9.72 -9.14 12.03
N PRO A 427 9.87 -9.49 13.32
CA PRO A 427 10.14 -8.52 14.38
C PRO A 427 11.38 -7.67 14.08
N LEU A 428 11.41 -6.42 14.56
CA LEU A 428 12.51 -5.49 14.26
C LEU A 428 13.92 -6.08 14.56
N PRO A 429 14.18 -6.75 15.70
CA PRO A 429 15.49 -7.35 15.95
C PRO A 429 15.87 -8.45 14.95
N PHE A 430 14.89 -9.20 14.45
CA PHE A 430 15.10 -10.21 13.41
C PHE A 430 15.45 -9.55 12.06
N MET A 431 14.75 -8.47 11.73
CA MET A 431 15.00 -7.69 10.50
C MET A 431 16.40 -7.09 10.50
N GLU A 432 16.76 -6.36 11.56
CA GLU A 432 18.07 -5.70 11.68
C GLU A 432 19.21 -6.71 11.58
N GLN A 433 19.12 -7.81 12.33
CA GLN A 433 20.13 -8.86 12.31
C GLN A 433 20.21 -9.55 10.94
N GLY A 434 19.07 -9.89 10.34
CA GLY A 434 19.01 -10.54 9.03
C GLY A 434 19.60 -9.67 7.93
N ILE A 435 19.24 -8.39 7.88
CA ILE A 435 19.77 -7.42 6.90
C ILE A 435 21.28 -7.28 7.05
N GLN A 436 21.78 -7.18 8.29
CA GLN A 436 23.22 -7.06 8.52
C GLN A 436 23.97 -8.31 8.05
N LEU A 437 23.45 -9.51 8.34
CA LEU A 437 24.06 -10.76 7.90
C LEU A 437 24.03 -10.92 6.37
N LEU A 438 22.93 -10.55 5.72
CA LEU A 438 22.83 -10.56 4.26
C LEU A 438 23.87 -9.65 3.61
N LYS A 439 24.08 -8.45 4.17
CA LYS A 439 25.14 -7.53 3.73
C LYS A 439 26.52 -8.14 3.86
N THR A 440 26.82 -8.79 4.99
CA THR A 440 28.10 -9.51 5.19
C THR A 440 28.30 -10.65 4.20
N LEU A 441 27.21 -11.29 3.75
CA LEU A 441 27.22 -12.33 2.71
C LEU A 441 27.20 -11.78 1.28
N GLY A 442 27.31 -10.46 1.09
CA GLY A 442 27.39 -9.82 -0.22
C GLY A 442 26.04 -9.51 -0.87
N HIS A 443 24.92 -9.65 -0.16
CA HIS A 443 23.58 -9.33 -0.67
C HIS A 443 23.09 -7.98 -0.15
N SER A 444 22.85 -7.04 -1.07
CA SER A 444 22.34 -5.70 -0.74
C SER A 444 21.64 -5.05 -1.94
N GLY A 445 21.04 -3.88 -1.74
CA GLY A 445 20.41 -3.12 -2.81
C GLY A 445 19.26 -3.89 -3.46
N ASN A 446 19.34 -4.08 -4.78
CA ASN A 446 18.26 -4.69 -5.58
C ASN A 446 18.04 -6.19 -5.29
N ASP A 447 19.00 -6.86 -4.65
CA ASP A 447 18.89 -8.29 -4.30
C ASP A 447 18.03 -8.51 -3.04
N VAL A 448 17.75 -7.46 -2.25
CA VAL A 448 17.09 -7.58 -0.95
C VAL A 448 15.87 -6.67 -0.84
N HIS A 449 14.70 -7.26 -0.60
CA HIS A 449 13.49 -6.55 -0.26
C HIS A 449 13.14 -6.73 1.22
N CYS A 450 13.04 -5.62 1.95
CA CYS A 450 12.61 -5.62 3.35
C CYS A 450 11.16 -5.17 3.44
N PHE A 451 10.27 -6.04 3.90
CA PHE A 451 8.90 -5.64 4.17
C PHE A 451 8.85 -4.91 5.51
N THR A 452 8.84 -3.59 5.44
CA THR A 452 8.68 -2.67 6.58
C THR A 452 7.46 -1.78 6.35
N THR A 453 6.84 -1.36 7.44
CA THR A 453 5.74 -0.39 7.46
C THR A 453 6.25 0.98 7.80
#